data_AF-A0A4S3PUU9-F1
#
_entry.id   AF-A0A4S3PUU9-F1
#
_cell.length_a   1.000
_cell.length_b   1.000
_cell.length_c   1.000
_cell.angle_alpha   90.00
_cell.angle_beta   90.00
_cell.angle_gamma   90.00
#
_symmetry.space_group_name_H-M   'P 1'
#
loop_
_entity.id
_entity.type
_entity.pdbx_description
1 polymer ?
#
loop_
_entity_poly.entity_id
_entity_poly.type
_entity_poly.pdbx_seq_one_letter_code
_entity_poly.pdbx_strand_id
1 'polypeptide(L)'
;MKLAIDNDNYRSFSSLFAEERKGSISESEFKELQELTTAGSSYERYELVTFDNGEMLLVKLRITPPNEESELKIEDVIIVPDDMKVLFKH
;
A
#
# COMPACT_ATOMS: atom_id res chain seq x y z
N MET A 1 -0.92 2.05 8.97
CA MET A 1 -0.09 3.01 8.21
C MET A 1 -0.60 4.44 8.35
N LYS A 2 -1.77 4.79 7.80
CA LYS A 2 -2.37 6.14 7.87
C LYS A 2 -2.28 6.78 9.26
N LEU A 3 -2.82 6.11 10.27
CA LEU A 3 -2.81 6.60 11.66
C LEU A 3 -1.41 6.90 12.20
N ALA A 4 -0.37 6.22 11.72
CA ALA A 4 1.00 6.51 12.14
C ALA A 4 1.55 7.78 11.46
N ILE A 5 1.19 8.02 10.19
CA ILE A 5 1.56 9.24 9.45
C ILE A 5 0.82 10.45 10.02
N ASP A 6 -0.51 10.34 10.19
CA ASP A 6 -1.37 11.43 10.69
C ASP A 6 -0.96 11.89 12.11
N ASN A 7 -0.44 10.98 12.93
CA ASN A 7 -0.03 11.26 14.31
C ASN A 7 1.49 11.50 14.48
N ASP A 8 2.23 11.73 13.38
CA ASP A 8 3.68 11.96 13.40
C ASP A 8 4.47 10.88 14.18
N ASN A 9 4.07 9.62 14.02
CA ASN A 9 4.62 8.51 14.78
C ASN A 9 5.47 7.59 13.91
N TYR A 10 6.69 8.05 13.63
CA TYR A 10 7.67 7.31 12.84
C TYR A 10 7.96 5.92 13.42
N ARG A 11 8.04 5.77 14.76
CA ARG A 11 8.30 4.47 15.40
C ARG A 11 7.19 3.46 15.09
N SER A 12 5.93 3.88 15.20
CA SER A 12 4.80 3.03 14.85
C SER A 12 4.77 2.75 13.34
N PHE A 13 5.09 3.72 12.49
CA PHE A 13 5.19 3.51 11.05
C PHE A 13 6.28 2.48 10.70
N SER A 14 7.49 2.65 11.22
CA SER A 14 8.63 1.74 11.03
C SER A 14 8.34 0.32 11.53
N SER A 15 7.54 0.19 12.61
CA SER A 15 7.13 -1.13 13.12
C SER A 15 6.17 -1.90 12.19
N LEU A 16 5.57 -1.26 11.19
CA LEU A 16 4.70 -1.92 10.21
C LEU A 16 5.48 -2.65 9.13
N PHE A 17 6.78 -2.38 8.98
CA PHE A 17 7.62 -3.08 8.02
C PHE A 17 7.96 -4.48 8.51
N ALA A 18 8.09 -5.42 7.58
CA ALA A 18 8.77 -6.68 7.82
C ALA A 18 10.20 -6.41 8.35
N GLU A 19 10.71 -7.30 9.20
CA GLU A 19 11.98 -7.10 9.91
C GLU A 19 13.13 -6.77 8.95
N GLU A 20 13.22 -7.50 7.85
CA GLU A 20 14.23 -7.34 6.81
C GLU A 20 14.12 -6.04 5.99
N ARG A 21 13.00 -5.32 6.13
CA ARG A 21 12.74 -4.03 5.47
C ARG A 21 12.68 -2.87 6.46
N LYS A 22 12.87 -3.09 7.76
CA LYS A 22 12.95 -1.98 8.72
C LYS A 22 14.08 -1.03 8.36
N GLY A 23 13.78 0.26 8.38
CA GLY A 23 14.71 1.31 7.95
C GLY A 23 14.78 1.53 6.43
N SER A 24 13.93 0.87 5.63
CA SER A 24 13.79 1.18 4.19
C SER A 24 13.29 2.59 3.93
N ILE A 25 12.64 3.21 4.92
CA ILE A 25 12.23 4.61 4.93
C ILE A 25 12.86 5.24 6.17
N SER A 26 13.64 6.29 5.97
CA SER A 26 14.26 7.10 7.01
C SER A 26 13.24 8.02 7.70
N GLU A 27 13.61 8.60 8.83
CA GLU A 27 12.77 9.59 9.52
C GLU A 27 12.58 10.86 8.69
N SER A 28 13.57 11.27 7.89
CA SER A 28 13.44 12.40 6.97
C SER A 28 12.44 12.12 5.85
N GLU A 29 12.52 10.94 5.21
CA GLU A 29 11.55 10.55 4.18
C GLU A 29 10.13 10.40 4.76
N PHE A 30 10.02 9.96 6.02
CA PHE A 30 8.74 9.92 6.72
C PHE A 30 8.12 11.32 6.90
N LYS A 31 8.93 12.34 7.19
CA LYS A 31 8.44 13.74 7.27
C LYS A 31 7.95 14.24 5.91
N GLU A 32 8.65 13.92 4.84
CA GLU A 32 8.19 14.26 3.49
C GLU A 32 6.83 13.59 3.17
N LEU A 33 6.64 12.32 3.58
CA LEU A 33 5.33 11.65 3.45
C LEU A 33 4.22 12.32 4.25
N GLN A 34 4.54 12.88 5.41
CA GLN A 34 3.58 13.62 6.24
C GLN A 34 3.15 14.92 5.55
N GLU A 35 4.08 15.66 4.96
CA GLU A 35 3.79 16.90 4.24
C GLU A 35 2.92 16.68 2.98
N LEU A 36 3.05 15.52 2.35
CA LEU A 36 2.20 15.11 1.22
C LEU A 36 0.79 14.68 1.64
N THR A 37 0.61 14.29 2.91
CA THR A 37 -0.67 13.78 3.39
C THR A 37 -1.61 14.94 3.68
N THR A 38 -2.74 14.98 2.98
CA THR A 38 -3.78 16.00 3.17
C THR A 38 -5.05 15.39 3.74
N ALA A 39 -5.97 16.23 4.23
CA ALA A 39 -7.29 15.78 4.67
C ALA A 39 -8.07 15.03 3.56
N GLY A 40 -7.73 15.27 2.28
CA GLY A 40 -8.32 14.61 1.12
C GLY A 40 -7.63 13.33 0.65
N SER A 41 -6.58 12.86 1.33
CA SER A 41 -5.83 11.68 0.91
C SER A 41 -6.71 10.41 0.97
N SER A 42 -6.90 9.77 -0.19
CA SER A 42 -7.55 8.47 -0.33
C SER A 42 -6.54 7.34 -0.16
N TYR A 43 -6.97 6.27 0.50
CA TYR A 43 -6.16 5.08 0.71
C TYR A 43 -6.85 3.92 0.02
N GLU A 44 -6.18 3.38 -0.98
CA GLU A 44 -6.67 2.26 -1.77
C GLU A 44 -5.83 1.03 -1.45
N ARG A 45 -6.47 -0.14 -1.46
CA ARG A 45 -5.78 -1.42 -1.31
C ARG A 45 -5.68 -2.07 -2.67
N TYR A 46 -4.48 -2.49 -3.02
CA TYR A 46 -4.22 -3.29 -4.20
C TYR A 46 -3.61 -4.62 -3.78
N GLU A 47 -4.03 -5.68 -4.46
CA GLU A 47 -3.38 -6.99 -4.44
C GLU A 47 -2.67 -7.20 -5.77
N LEU A 48 -1.39 -7.55 -5.73
CA LEU A 48 -0.62 -7.92 -6.92
C LEU A 48 -0.68 -9.44 -7.07
N VAL A 49 -1.23 -9.91 -8.19
CA VAL A 49 -1.21 -11.32 -8.58
C VAL A 49 -0.16 -11.50 -9.67
N THR A 50 0.87 -12.29 -9.38
CA THR A 50 1.92 -12.64 -10.35
C THR A 50 1.75 -14.09 -10.78
N PHE A 51 1.63 -14.31 -12.08
CA PHE A 51 1.50 -15.64 -12.67
C PHE A 51 2.87 -16.21 -13.06
N ASP A 52 2.96 -17.54 -13.14
CA ASP A 52 4.20 -18.25 -13.51
C ASP A 52 4.72 -17.89 -14.90
N ASN A 53 3.85 -17.43 -15.80
CA ASN A 53 4.21 -16.96 -17.14
C ASN A 53 4.75 -15.51 -17.16
N GLY A 54 4.86 -14.86 -16.00
CA GLY A 54 5.33 -13.48 -15.88
C GLY A 54 4.26 -12.40 -16.09
N GLU A 55 3.00 -12.79 -16.31
CA GLU A 55 1.89 -11.83 -16.29
C GLU A 55 1.58 -11.36 -14.87
N MET A 56 1.08 -10.13 -14.77
CA MET A 56 0.76 -9.50 -13.49
C MET A 56 -0.59 -8.78 -13.55
N LEU A 57 -1.37 -8.88 -12.48
CA LEU A 57 -2.62 -8.13 -12.27
C LEU A 57 -2.53 -7.32 -10.99
N LEU A 58 -2.98 -6.07 -11.04
CA LEU A 58 -3.28 -5.25 -9.86
C LEU A 58 -4.79 -5.26 -9.63
N VAL A 59 -5.21 -5.88 -8.54
CA VAL A 59 -6.62 -5.96 -8.15
C VAL A 59 -6.90 -4.91 -7.09
N LYS A 60 -7.75 -3.93 -7.42
CA LYS A 60 -8.21 -2.92 -6.48
C LYS A 60 -9.28 -3.52 -5.57
N LEU A 61 -9.05 -3.46 -4.26
CA LEU A 61 -9.92 -4.04 -3.26
C LEU A 61 -10.58 -2.95 -2.42
N ARG A 62 -11.90 -3.08 -2.24
CA ARG A 62 -12.69 -2.30 -1.29
C ARG A 62 -13.02 -3.16 -0.08
N ILE A 63 -12.80 -2.59 1.10
CA ILE A 63 -13.22 -3.19 2.37
C ILE A 63 -14.55 -2.54 2.74
N THR A 64 -15.60 -3.34 2.94
CA THR A 64 -16.82 -2.84 3.56
C THR A 64 -16.58 -2.55 5.05
N PRO A 65 -17.15 -1.47 5.61
CA PRO A 65 -16.98 -1.16 7.02
C PRO A 65 -17.41 -2.34 7.91
N PRO A 66 -16.84 -2.48 9.13
CA PRO A 66 -17.01 -3.64 10.02
C PRO A 66 -18.44 -3.89 10.54
N ASN A 67 -19.41 -3.11 10.09
CA ASN A 67 -20.82 -3.19 10.46
C ASN A 67 -21.58 -4.19 9.57
N GLU A 68 -20.96 -4.62 8.47
CA GLU A 68 -21.33 -5.77 7.66
C GLU A 68 -20.21 -6.81 7.84
N GLU A 69 -20.48 -8.11 7.61
CA GLU A 69 -19.39 -9.09 7.51
C GLU A 69 -18.32 -8.49 6.60
N SER A 70 -17.07 -8.40 7.09
CA SER A 70 -16.02 -7.66 6.41
C SER A 70 -15.65 -8.38 5.12
N GLU A 71 -16.42 -8.12 4.07
CA GLU A 71 -16.28 -8.72 2.76
C GLU A 71 -15.26 -7.91 1.97
N LEU A 72 -14.24 -8.59 1.49
CA LEU A 72 -13.35 -8.04 0.47
C LEU A 72 -14.08 -8.10 -0.87
N LYS A 73 -14.31 -6.93 -1.47
CA LYS A 73 -14.91 -6.81 -2.81
C LYS A 73 -13.87 -6.30 -3.79
N ILE A 74 -13.87 -6.89 -4.98
CA ILE A 74 -13.08 -6.42 -6.11
C ILE A 74 -13.77 -5.18 -6.67
N GLU A 75 -13.07 -4.05 -6.69
CA GLU A 75 -13.55 -2.80 -7.28
C GLU A 75 -13.07 -2.67 -8.73
N ASP A 76 -11.83 -3.07 -9.01
CA ASP A 76 -11.24 -2.99 -10.35
C ASP A 76 -10.11 -4.02 -10.53
N VAL A 77 -9.77 -4.33 -11.78
CA VAL A 77 -8.67 -5.21 -12.16
C VAL A 77 -7.88 -4.58 -13.30
N ILE A 78 -6.60 -4.31 -13.04
CA ILE A 78 -5.67 -3.72 -14.00
C ILE A 78 -4.68 -4.79 -14.43
N ILE A 79 -4.60 -5.05 -15.73
CA ILE A 79 -3.50 -5.83 -16.31
C ILE A 79 -2.25 -4.96 -16.31
N VAL A 80 -1.20 -5.39 -15.62
CA VAL A 80 0.03 -4.60 -15.49
C VAL A 80 0.77 -4.61 -16.83
N PRO A 81 0.99 -3.44 -17.45
CA PRO A 81 1.76 -3.34 -18.69
C PRO A 81 3.19 -3.84 -18.53
N ASP A 82 3.77 -4.40 -19.59
CA ASP A 82 5.10 -5.03 -19.57
C ASP A 82 6.22 -4.10 -19.07
N ASP A 83 6.16 -2.82 -19.45
CA ASP A 83 7.11 -1.79 -19.05
C ASP A 83 7.01 -1.43 -17.56
N MET A 84 5.84 -1.61 -16.95
CA MET A 84 5.61 -1.38 -15.52
C MET A 84 5.95 -2.58 -14.63
N LYS A 85 6.04 -3.81 -15.19
CA LYS A 85 6.36 -5.02 -14.42
C LYS A 85 7.70 -4.94 -13.69
N VAL A 86 8.62 -4.07 -14.14
CA VAL A 86 9.92 -3.84 -13.48
C VAL A 86 9.80 -3.27 -12.06
N LEU A 87 8.71 -2.53 -11.77
CA LEU A 87 8.49 -1.88 -10.48
C LEU A 87 8.26 -2.87 -9.33
N PHE A 88 7.83 -4.09 -9.65
CA PHE A 88 7.46 -5.13 -8.68
C PHE A 88 8.51 -6.24 -8.54
N LYS A 89 9.62 -6.14 -9.27
CA LYS A 89 10.74 -7.08 -9.13
C LYS A 89 11.59 -6.61 -7.95
N HIS A 90 11.58 -7.37 -6.86
CA HIS A 90 12.34 -7.10 -5.63
C HIS A 90 13.29 -8.25 -5.33
#